data_AF-A0A3B0X3S9-F1
#
_entry.id   AF-A0A3B0X3S9-F1
#
_cell.length_a   1.000
_cell.length_b   1.000
_cell.length_c   1.000
_cell.angle_alpha   90.00
_cell.angle_beta   90.00
_cell.angle_gamma   90.00
#
_symmetry.space_group_name_H-M   'P 1'
#
loop_
_entity.id
_entity.type
_entity.pdbx_description
1 polymer ?
#
loop_
_entity_poly.entity_id
_entity_poly.type
_entity_poly.pdbx_seq_one_letter_code
_entity_poly.pdbx_strand_id
1 'polypeptide(L)'
;ADGTLYLGGDFTSVGTYMGANIPLKAATGDLAWGDFPIVEGSVFTTIPDGSGGWYMGGDFIRVGGVARNGLVHVLSDKTVDPSFNPNVTGVVNAISLGGGLVYIGGDFTAVGVSSRNNLAAVDAGGLATVWNPNSNGVVNTLVINAGVIYTGGAFTTIGGVTRNRLAAINTAGSLITTWNPNADGIVKDLVVDATSTPSVIYFVGEFTNIGTTIRNRAASVDSGGTLTSWNPAANGAVNALAINNGLVYLGGLFTTVSSGSSRTNLAAFNSGNNAIVATWNPSANSMDGPVNTIAVNTNGVYVGGLFNVIGGLSRSNLVRVGLDGVIDDAFQDANAQVSSLSLDADRVYVGGPQLTSIGATTRNRLASINSDATLNTWNPNANGSVNALALDSGVIYAGGAFTSIGTNTRNRLAAIDTAGGATVWNPNANGLVNAL
;
A
#
# COMPACT_ATOMS: atom_id res chain seq x y z
N ALA A 1 -23.40 -47.39 3.61
CA ALA A 1 -22.17 -46.74 4.07
C ALA A 1 -22.49 -45.28 4.30
N ASP A 2 -22.28 -44.77 5.50
CA ASP A 2 -22.79 -43.51 6.05
C ASP A 2 -22.06 -42.24 5.55
N GLY A 3 -21.29 -42.34 4.47
CA GLY A 3 -20.56 -41.19 3.90
C GLY A 3 -19.28 -40.82 4.66
N THR A 4 -18.81 -41.66 5.59
CA THR A 4 -17.60 -41.39 6.37
C THR A 4 -16.33 -41.68 5.57
N LEU A 5 -15.45 -40.68 5.45
CA LEU A 5 -14.09 -40.81 4.93
C LEU A 5 -13.13 -41.06 6.09
N TYR A 6 -12.33 -42.12 5.99
CA TYR A 6 -11.31 -42.48 6.98
C TYR A 6 -9.90 -42.14 6.45
N LEU A 7 -9.08 -41.52 7.28
CA LEU A 7 -7.67 -41.22 7.04
C LEU A 7 -6.82 -42.13 7.93
N GLY A 8 -5.77 -42.76 7.38
CA GLY A 8 -4.89 -43.68 8.13
C GLY A 8 -3.40 -43.43 7.85
N GLY A 9 -2.60 -43.38 8.93
CA GLY A 9 -1.16 -43.09 8.94
C GLY A 9 -0.70 -42.58 10.32
N ASP A 10 0.61 -42.38 10.51
CA ASP A 10 1.16 -41.78 11.74
C ASP A 10 1.22 -40.25 11.60
N PHE A 11 0.15 -39.58 12.04
CA PHE A 11 0.07 -38.11 12.08
C PHE A 11 -0.24 -37.63 13.50
N THR A 12 0.33 -36.49 13.91
CA THR A 12 0.10 -35.86 15.22
C THR A 12 -0.89 -34.69 15.18
N SER A 13 -1.33 -34.24 13.99
CA SER A 13 -2.46 -33.30 13.84
C SER A 13 -3.10 -33.34 12.44
N VAL A 14 -4.38 -32.97 12.37
CA VAL A 14 -5.15 -32.66 11.15
C VAL A 14 -5.86 -31.32 11.41
N GLY A 15 -5.69 -30.32 10.54
CA GLY A 15 -6.16 -28.95 10.76
C GLY A 15 -7.06 -28.41 9.64
N THR A 16 -7.86 -27.38 9.96
CA THR A 16 -8.74 -26.68 9.02
C THR A 16 -7.94 -25.69 8.16
N TYR A 17 -8.15 -25.70 6.84
CA TYR A 17 -7.58 -24.67 5.95
C TYR A 17 -8.30 -23.32 6.19
N MET A 18 -7.57 -22.21 6.38
CA MET A 18 -8.15 -20.90 6.77
C MET A 18 -7.96 -19.75 5.77
N GLY A 19 -7.29 -19.99 4.65
CA GLY A 19 -7.14 -19.01 3.57
C GLY A 19 -6.18 -17.86 3.91
N ALA A 20 -6.36 -16.71 3.26
CA ALA A 20 -5.39 -15.64 3.08
C ALA A 20 -5.86 -14.28 3.59
N ASN A 21 -7.12 -14.18 4.05
CA ASN A 21 -7.60 -13.08 4.89
C ASN A 21 -8.54 -13.65 5.95
N ILE A 22 -8.43 -13.09 7.14
CA ILE A 22 -9.19 -13.51 8.32
C ILE A 22 -9.43 -12.23 9.14
N PRO A 23 -10.62 -12.01 9.73
CA PRO A 23 -10.95 -10.87 10.52
C PRO A 23 -11.25 -11.34 11.94
N LEU A 24 -11.38 -10.33 12.73
CA LEU A 24 -10.55 -10.48 13.86
C LEU A 24 -11.05 -9.38 14.74
N LYS A 25 -11.80 -9.80 15.75
CA LYS A 25 -12.43 -8.86 16.66
C LYS A 25 -11.31 -8.05 17.28
N ALA A 26 -11.28 -6.75 16.99
CA ALA A 26 -10.20 -5.88 17.44
C ALA A 26 -9.89 -6.01 18.94
N ALA A 27 -10.94 -6.21 19.74
CA ALA A 27 -10.84 -6.33 21.18
C ALA A 27 -10.41 -7.72 21.71
N THR A 28 -10.76 -8.83 21.05
CA THR A 28 -10.63 -10.18 21.64
C THR A 28 -9.89 -11.15 20.75
N GLY A 29 -10.18 -11.06 19.46
CA GLY A 29 -9.30 -11.56 18.46
C GLY A 29 -9.06 -13.02 18.31
N ASP A 30 -9.69 -13.80 19.16
CA ASP A 30 -10.66 -14.71 18.62
C ASP A 30 -10.89 -14.35 17.15
N LEU A 31 -10.52 -15.31 16.31
CA LEU A 31 -11.18 -15.45 15.05
C LEU A 31 -12.59 -14.89 15.23
N ALA A 32 -12.99 -13.91 14.43
CA ALA A 32 -14.40 -13.64 14.36
C ALA A 32 -15.09 -14.78 13.58
N TRP A 33 -14.78 -16.01 13.98
CA TRP A 33 -15.35 -17.27 13.58
C TRP A 33 -16.66 -17.46 14.33
N GLY A 34 -17.54 -18.16 13.65
CA GLY A 34 -18.76 -17.50 13.20
C GLY A 34 -18.66 -17.25 11.70
N ASP A 35 -17.96 -16.18 11.28
CA ASP A 35 -18.51 -15.48 10.11
C ASP A 35 -17.55 -15.04 9.00
N PHE A 36 -16.20 -15.05 9.10
CA PHE A 36 -15.40 -14.52 7.97
C PHE A 36 -14.79 -15.49 6.99
N PRO A 37 -14.74 -15.05 5.74
CA PRO A 37 -14.31 -15.92 4.68
C PRO A 37 -12.81 -16.13 4.51
N ILE A 38 -12.46 -17.42 4.52
CA ILE A 38 -11.19 -18.00 4.08
C ILE A 38 -10.85 -17.59 2.64
N VAL A 39 -9.79 -16.80 2.42
CA VAL A 39 -9.35 -16.43 1.06
C VAL A 39 -8.32 -17.43 0.47
N GLU A 40 -8.59 -18.11 -0.62
CA GLU A 40 -7.61 -18.98 -1.29
C GLU A 40 -6.79 -18.17 -2.30
N GLY A 41 -5.67 -17.55 -1.86
CA GLY A 41 -4.75 -16.79 -2.72
C GLY A 41 -3.93 -15.72 -1.99
N SER A 42 -3.57 -14.62 -2.66
CA SER A 42 -2.91 -13.45 -2.09
C SER A 42 -3.82 -12.22 -2.17
N VAL A 43 -3.80 -11.36 -1.15
CA VAL A 43 -4.39 -10.01 -1.21
C VAL A 43 -3.30 -8.96 -1.26
N PHE A 44 -3.47 -8.01 -2.16
CA PHE A 44 -2.52 -6.93 -2.45
C PHE A 44 -3.04 -5.56 -2.03
N THR A 45 -4.36 -5.41 -1.87
CA THR A 45 -4.99 -4.15 -1.48
C THR A 45 -6.27 -4.40 -0.70
N THR A 46 -6.52 -3.54 0.28
CA THR A 46 -7.72 -3.52 1.12
C THR A 46 -8.20 -2.07 1.27
N ILE A 47 -9.51 -1.88 1.38
CA ILE A 47 -10.10 -0.56 1.68
C ILE A 47 -11.37 -0.74 2.52
N PRO A 48 -11.57 0.04 3.60
CA PRO A 48 -12.79 -0.02 4.40
C PRO A 48 -14.00 0.45 3.58
N ASP A 49 -15.15 -0.18 3.80
CA ASP A 49 -16.43 0.20 3.18
C ASP A 49 -17.11 1.41 3.87
N GLY A 50 -16.57 1.85 5.02
CA GLY A 50 -17.11 2.93 5.85
C GLY A 50 -18.28 2.53 6.77
N SER A 51 -18.70 1.27 6.74
CA SER A 51 -19.81 0.67 7.51
C SER A 51 -19.37 -0.51 8.39
N GLY A 52 -18.06 -0.73 8.51
CA GLY A 52 -17.45 -1.79 9.33
C GLY A 52 -17.08 -3.05 8.56
N GLY A 53 -17.31 -3.08 7.24
CA GLY A 53 -16.84 -4.09 6.31
C GLY A 53 -15.67 -3.60 5.45
N TRP A 54 -15.29 -4.39 4.45
CA TRP A 54 -14.07 -4.20 3.67
C TRP A 54 -14.20 -4.73 2.25
N TYR A 55 -13.53 -4.05 1.31
CA TYR A 55 -13.21 -4.62 0.01
C TYR A 55 -11.76 -5.10 0.00
N MET A 56 -11.53 -6.25 -0.64
CA MET A 56 -10.20 -6.83 -0.80
C MET A 56 -9.94 -7.21 -2.25
N GLY A 57 -8.76 -6.84 -2.74
CA GLY A 57 -8.29 -7.10 -4.09
C GLY A 57 -6.96 -7.85 -4.09
N GLY A 58 -6.80 -8.79 -5.01
CA GLY A 58 -5.54 -9.51 -5.16
C GLY A 58 -5.60 -10.62 -6.20
N ASP A 59 -4.79 -11.66 -5.96
CA ASP A 59 -4.71 -12.89 -6.75
C ASP A 59 -5.26 -14.07 -5.92
N PHE A 60 -6.58 -14.20 -5.87
CA PHE A 60 -7.25 -15.26 -5.12
C PHE A 60 -8.46 -15.80 -5.89
N ILE A 61 -8.86 -17.03 -5.58
CA ILE A 61 -9.90 -17.75 -6.33
C ILE A 61 -11.15 -18.13 -5.53
N ARG A 62 -11.04 -18.20 -4.20
CA ARG A 62 -12.15 -18.53 -3.30
C ARG A 62 -12.07 -17.67 -2.06
N VAL A 63 -13.22 -17.31 -1.50
CA VAL A 63 -13.33 -16.53 -0.27
C VAL A 63 -14.47 -17.13 0.52
N GLY A 64 -14.22 -17.74 1.68
CA GLY A 64 -15.25 -18.28 2.57
C GLY A 64 -15.89 -19.56 2.07
N GLY A 65 -15.13 -20.39 1.37
CA GLY A 65 -15.63 -21.62 0.76
C GLY A 65 -16.49 -21.40 -0.49
N VAL A 66 -16.81 -20.16 -0.85
CA VAL A 66 -17.47 -19.81 -2.11
C VAL A 66 -16.45 -19.30 -3.13
N ALA A 67 -16.71 -19.58 -4.41
CA ALA A 67 -15.90 -19.05 -5.51
C ALA A 67 -16.05 -17.52 -5.56
N ARG A 68 -14.92 -16.84 -5.42
CA ARG A 68 -14.77 -15.38 -5.44
C ARG A 68 -13.37 -15.10 -5.96
N ASN A 69 -13.29 -14.71 -7.23
CA ASN A 69 -12.02 -14.48 -7.89
C ASN A 69 -11.65 -12.99 -7.85
N GLY A 70 -10.43 -12.69 -7.40
CA GLY A 70 -9.72 -11.40 -7.49
C GLY A 70 -10.29 -10.19 -6.73
N LEU A 71 -11.61 -10.12 -6.50
CA LEU A 71 -12.27 -9.06 -5.74
C LEU A 71 -13.39 -9.62 -4.87
N VAL A 72 -13.46 -9.17 -3.62
CA VAL A 72 -14.50 -9.58 -2.67
C VAL A 72 -14.90 -8.42 -1.77
N HIS A 73 -16.17 -8.41 -1.38
CA HIS A 73 -16.71 -7.57 -0.32
C HIS A 73 -17.02 -8.44 0.88
N VAL A 74 -16.63 -7.97 2.04
CA VAL A 74 -16.92 -8.62 3.31
C VAL A 74 -17.70 -7.66 4.19
N LEU A 75 -18.86 -8.12 4.64
CA LEU A 75 -19.80 -7.34 5.44
C LEU A 75 -19.25 -7.07 6.84
N SER A 76 -19.89 -6.15 7.56
CA SER A 76 -19.54 -5.83 8.96
C SER A 76 -19.82 -6.97 9.93
N ASP A 77 -20.75 -7.88 9.58
CA ASP A 77 -20.98 -9.15 10.29
C ASP A 77 -19.91 -10.21 9.97
N LYS A 78 -18.96 -9.85 9.09
CA LYS A 78 -17.83 -10.63 8.59
C LYS A 78 -18.15 -11.63 7.50
N THR A 79 -19.40 -11.89 7.13
CA THR A 79 -19.69 -12.84 6.04
C THR A 79 -19.24 -12.34 4.67
N VAL A 80 -18.91 -13.27 3.75
CA VAL A 80 -18.79 -12.90 2.32
C VAL A 80 -20.11 -12.28 1.97
N ASP A 81 -20.09 -11.08 1.40
CA ASP A 81 -21.30 -10.52 0.84
C ASP A 81 -21.82 -11.48 -0.27
N PRO A 82 -22.95 -12.16 -0.05
CA PRO A 82 -23.44 -13.15 -1.00
C PRO A 82 -23.94 -12.47 -2.29
N SER A 83 -24.31 -11.19 -2.20
CA SER A 83 -24.79 -10.38 -3.31
C SER A 83 -23.64 -9.82 -4.15
N PHE A 84 -22.44 -9.67 -3.58
CA PHE A 84 -21.27 -9.16 -4.28
C PHE A 84 -20.42 -10.30 -4.84
N ASN A 85 -20.55 -10.56 -6.15
CA ASN A 85 -19.73 -11.56 -6.85
C ASN A 85 -19.18 -11.06 -8.20
N PRO A 86 -18.08 -10.29 -8.17
CA PRO A 86 -17.46 -9.74 -9.37
C PRO A 86 -16.81 -10.77 -10.28
N ASN A 87 -16.22 -11.83 -9.70
CA ASN A 87 -15.51 -12.86 -10.44
C ASN A 87 -14.46 -12.28 -11.43
N VAL A 88 -13.44 -11.61 -10.89
CA VAL A 88 -12.37 -10.97 -11.67
C VAL A 88 -11.37 -12.02 -12.18
N THR A 89 -11.03 -12.00 -13.47
CA THR A 89 -10.08 -12.95 -14.07
C THR A 89 -8.67 -12.37 -14.14
N GLY A 90 -7.96 -12.41 -13.01
CA GLY A 90 -6.60 -11.92 -12.86
C GLY A 90 -6.38 -11.22 -11.51
N VAL A 91 -5.38 -10.35 -11.47
CA VAL A 91 -4.90 -9.68 -10.25
C VAL A 91 -5.53 -8.31 -10.10
N VAL A 92 -6.00 -7.97 -8.90
CA VAL A 92 -6.38 -6.59 -8.52
C VAL A 92 -5.27 -5.97 -7.65
N ASN A 93 -4.67 -4.87 -8.14
CA ASN A 93 -3.57 -4.15 -7.48
C ASN A 93 -4.05 -2.92 -6.70
N ALA A 94 -5.14 -2.29 -7.15
CA ALA A 94 -5.64 -1.04 -6.58
C ALA A 94 -7.17 -1.03 -6.51
N ILE A 95 -7.71 -0.48 -5.42
CA ILE A 95 -9.14 -0.25 -5.22
C ILE A 95 -9.37 1.21 -4.81
N SER A 96 -10.44 1.82 -5.31
CA SER A 96 -10.97 3.06 -4.77
C SER A 96 -12.50 3.06 -4.78
N LEU A 97 -13.10 3.79 -3.84
CA LEU A 97 -14.55 3.85 -3.64
C LEU A 97 -15.07 5.23 -4.03
N GLY A 98 -16.22 5.28 -4.73
CA GLY A 98 -16.84 6.55 -5.08
C GLY A 98 -18.23 6.39 -5.70
N GLY A 99 -19.19 7.23 -5.30
CA GLY A 99 -20.54 7.23 -5.87
C GLY A 99 -21.29 5.90 -5.70
N GLY A 100 -20.99 5.14 -4.65
CA GLY A 100 -21.57 3.81 -4.41
C GLY A 100 -21.00 2.68 -5.28
N LEU A 101 -19.93 2.94 -6.04
CA LEU A 101 -19.23 1.95 -6.87
C LEU A 101 -17.85 1.63 -6.30
N VAL A 102 -17.37 0.44 -6.66
CA VAL A 102 -16.00 -0.03 -6.40
C VAL A 102 -15.24 0.00 -7.72
N TYR A 103 -14.20 0.82 -7.78
CA TYR A 103 -13.31 0.93 -8.94
C TYR A 103 -12.06 0.11 -8.68
N ILE A 104 -11.71 -0.73 -9.65
CA ILE A 104 -10.56 -1.62 -9.55
C ILE A 104 -9.58 -1.41 -10.69
N GLY A 105 -8.30 -1.54 -10.38
CA GLY A 105 -7.18 -1.54 -11.32
C GLY A 105 -6.23 -2.69 -11.02
N GLY A 106 -5.66 -3.29 -12.07
CA GLY A 106 -4.74 -4.40 -11.91
C GLY A 106 -4.30 -5.02 -13.23
N ASP A 107 -4.03 -6.33 -13.19
CA ASP A 107 -3.69 -7.17 -14.34
C ASP A 107 -4.76 -8.26 -14.52
N PHE A 108 -5.87 -7.92 -15.17
CA PHE A 108 -7.03 -8.80 -15.34
C PHE A 108 -7.75 -8.56 -16.67
N THR A 109 -8.57 -9.53 -17.11
CA THR A 109 -9.17 -9.54 -18.45
C THR A 109 -10.71 -9.50 -18.49
N ALA A 110 -11.36 -9.82 -17.38
CA ALA A 110 -12.81 -9.83 -17.26
C ALA A 110 -13.26 -9.61 -15.81
N VAL A 111 -14.51 -9.19 -15.69
CA VAL A 111 -15.29 -9.16 -14.45
C VAL A 111 -16.62 -9.85 -14.75
N GLY A 112 -16.78 -11.06 -14.23
CA GLY A 112 -17.90 -11.92 -14.53
C GLY A 112 -17.90 -12.34 -15.99
N VAL A 113 -19.02 -12.18 -16.69
CA VAL A 113 -19.14 -12.44 -18.13
C VAL A 113 -18.71 -11.25 -18.99
N SER A 114 -18.45 -10.10 -18.37
CA SER A 114 -18.10 -8.88 -19.07
C SER A 114 -16.59 -8.80 -19.27
N SER A 115 -16.14 -8.71 -20.52
CA SER A 115 -14.74 -8.36 -20.79
C SER A 115 -14.45 -6.96 -20.26
N ARG A 116 -13.46 -6.88 -19.37
CA ARG A 116 -13.01 -5.68 -18.66
C ARG A 116 -11.52 -5.85 -18.47
N ASN A 117 -10.74 -5.19 -19.33
CA ASN A 117 -9.28 -5.31 -19.26
C ASN A 117 -8.72 -4.24 -18.32
N ASN A 118 -8.09 -4.72 -17.23
CA ASN A 118 -7.26 -3.98 -16.26
C ASN A 118 -7.93 -2.83 -15.48
N LEU A 119 -9.13 -2.42 -15.88
CA LEU A 119 -9.96 -1.40 -15.25
C LEU A 119 -11.43 -1.83 -15.30
N ALA A 120 -12.11 -1.78 -14.16
CA ALA A 120 -13.55 -1.96 -14.07
C ALA A 120 -14.14 -1.15 -12.93
N ALA A 121 -15.44 -0.87 -13.02
CA ALA A 121 -16.24 -0.44 -11.89
C ALA A 121 -17.36 -1.45 -11.69
N VAL A 122 -17.56 -1.88 -10.45
CA VAL A 122 -18.62 -2.79 -10.06
C VAL A 122 -19.59 -2.11 -9.12
N ASP A 123 -20.87 -2.47 -9.24
CA ASP A 123 -21.90 -2.02 -8.32
C ASP A 123 -21.85 -2.79 -6.98
N ALA A 124 -22.79 -2.49 -6.08
CA ALA A 124 -22.91 -3.17 -4.79
C ALA A 124 -23.22 -4.68 -4.91
N GLY A 125 -23.70 -5.16 -6.07
CA GLY A 125 -23.86 -6.58 -6.39
C GLY A 125 -22.62 -7.20 -7.05
N GLY A 126 -21.54 -6.44 -7.19
CA GLY A 126 -20.33 -6.88 -7.89
C GLY A 126 -20.50 -6.99 -9.41
N LEU A 127 -21.63 -6.56 -9.97
CA LEU A 127 -21.82 -6.61 -11.41
C LEU A 127 -20.99 -5.51 -12.06
N ALA A 128 -20.25 -5.90 -13.11
CA ALA A 128 -19.55 -4.93 -13.94
C ALA A 128 -20.56 -3.93 -14.52
N THR A 129 -20.38 -2.66 -14.16
CA THR A 129 -21.21 -1.58 -14.70
C THR A 129 -20.87 -1.31 -16.16
N VAL A 130 -21.59 -0.38 -16.81
CA VAL A 130 -21.24 0.10 -18.16
C VAL A 130 -19.87 0.78 -18.24
N TRP A 131 -19.25 1.10 -17.10
CA TRP A 131 -17.91 1.67 -17.02
C TRP A 131 -16.87 0.65 -17.52
N ASN A 132 -16.41 0.84 -18.76
CA ASN A 132 -15.43 -0.02 -19.41
C ASN A 132 -14.36 0.80 -20.15
N PRO A 133 -13.33 1.30 -19.44
CA PRO A 133 -12.27 2.05 -20.09
C PRO A 133 -11.36 1.17 -20.94
N ASN A 134 -11.32 -0.15 -20.71
CA ASN A 134 -10.59 -1.12 -21.52
C ASN A 134 -9.11 -0.76 -21.72
N SER A 135 -8.32 -0.86 -20.65
CA SER A 135 -6.87 -0.63 -20.68
C SER A 135 -6.12 -1.82 -21.27
N ASN A 136 -5.12 -1.57 -22.11
CA ASN A 136 -4.32 -2.64 -22.72
C ASN A 136 -3.12 -3.12 -21.86
N GLY A 137 -2.96 -2.58 -20.65
CA GLY A 137 -1.89 -2.99 -19.76
C GLY A 137 -2.22 -2.73 -18.29
N VAL A 138 -1.31 -3.21 -17.44
CA VAL A 138 -1.47 -3.22 -15.99
C VAL A 138 -1.73 -1.82 -15.44
N VAL A 139 -2.67 -1.73 -14.50
CA VAL A 139 -2.89 -0.55 -13.66
C VAL A 139 -2.30 -0.82 -12.28
N ASN A 140 -1.39 0.06 -11.84
CA ASN A 140 -0.70 -0.07 -10.56
C ASN A 140 -1.40 0.74 -9.46
N THR A 141 -1.99 1.86 -9.83
CA THR A 141 -2.58 2.82 -8.89
C THR A 141 -3.78 3.52 -9.51
N LEU A 142 -4.76 3.85 -8.67
CA LEU A 142 -5.89 4.69 -9.04
C LEU A 142 -6.41 5.46 -7.84
N VAL A 143 -6.92 6.67 -8.10
CA VAL A 143 -7.51 7.54 -7.09
C VAL A 143 -8.70 8.28 -7.69
N ILE A 144 -9.70 8.55 -6.85
CA ILE A 144 -10.90 9.27 -7.25
C ILE A 144 -10.87 10.65 -6.61
N ASN A 145 -11.07 11.68 -7.42
CA ASN A 145 -11.27 13.05 -6.94
C ASN A 145 -12.32 13.76 -7.81
N ALA A 146 -13.30 14.39 -7.18
CA ALA A 146 -14.35 15.19 -7.83
C ALA A 146 -15.01 14.53 -9.06
N GLY A 147 -15.32 13.22 -8.99
CA GLY A 147 -15.98 12.48 -10.08
C GLY A 147 -15.05 12.08 -11.24
N VAL A 148 -13.73 12.23 -11.06
CA VAL A 148 -12.70 11.79 -12.01
C VAL A 148 -11.83 10.74 -11.35
N ILE A 149 -11.59 9.65 -12.07
CA ILE A 149 -10.66 8.59 -11.72
C ILE A 149 -9.35 8.86 -12.46
N TYR A 150 -8.28 9.11 -11.70
CA TYR A 150 -6.93 9.21 -12.23
C TYR A 150 -6.23 7.87 -12.02
N THR A 151 -5.62 7.34 -13.06
CA THR A 151 -4.97 6.03 -13.03
C THR A 151 -3.56 6.09 -13.60
N GLY A 152 -2.67 5.30 -12.99
CA GLY A 152 -1.26 5.16 -13.36
C GLY A 152 -0.87 3.69 -13.52
N GLY A 153 -0.03 3.38 -14.51
CA GLY A 153 0.45 2.02 -14.72
C GLY A 153 1.33 1.82 -15.94
N ALA A 154 1.22 0.64 -16.55
CA ALA A 154 2.01 0.17 -17.68
C ALA A 154 1.21 0.04 -19.00
N PHE A 155 0.05 0.71 -19.11
CA PHE A 155 -0.79 0.72 -20.31
C PHE A 155 -0.35 1.78 -21.34
N THR A 156 -0.66 1.55 -22.63
CA THR A 156 -0.42 2.49 -23.75
C THR A 156 -1.70 2.95 -24.44
N THR A 157 -2.84 2.30 -24.18
CA THR A 157 -4.14 2.69 -24.71
C THR A 157 -5.25 2.49 -23.67
N ILE A 158 -6.25 3.37 -23.71
CA ILE A 158 -7.53 3.25 -22.99
C ILE A 158 -8.64 3.37 -24.02
N GLY A 159 -9.49 2.34 -24.15
CA GLY A 159 -10.63 2.36 -25.05
C GLY A 159 -10.22 2.45 -26.53
N GLY A 160 -9.05 1.90 -26.87
CA GLY A 160 -8.45 2.01 -28.21
C GLY A 160 -7.82 3.37 -28.52
N VAL A 161 -7.98 4.37 -27.64
CA VAL A 161 -7.32 5.68 -27.77
C VAL A 161 -5.94 5.59 -27.14
N THR A 162 -4.92 6.07 -27.86
CA THR A 162 -3.56 6.19 -27.31
C THR A 162 -3.58 7.03 -26.04
N ARG A 163 -3.11 6.42 -24.96
CA ARG A 163 -3.06 7.02 -23.63
C ARG A 163 -1.95 6.32 -22.87
N ASN A 164 -0.78 6.94 -22.83
CA ASN A 164 0.40 6.31 -22.25
C ASN A 164 0.45 6.56 -20.74
N ARG A 165 0.35 5.46 -19.98
CA ARG A 165 0.72 5.30 -18.57
C ARG A 165 -0.10 6.10 -17.55
N LEU A 166 -0.79 7.14 -17.98
CA LEU A 166 -1.67 8.01 -17.20
C LEU A 166 -2.97 8.26 -17.95
N ALA A 167 -4.10 8.12 -17.27
CA ALA A 167 -5.41 8.46 -17.82
C ALA A 167 -6.31 9.09 -16.76
N ALA A 168 -7.20 9.97 -17.22
CA ALA A 168 -8.32 10.45 -16.43
C ALA A 168 -9.62 9.98 -17.09
N ILE A 169 -10.47 9.35 -16.30
CA ILE A 169 -11.71 8.75 -16.76
C ILE A 169 -12.80 9.27 -15.85
N ASN A 170 -13.91 9.76 -16.39
CA ASN A 170 -15.02 10.17 -15.54
C ASN A 170 -15.72 8.93 -14.95
N THR A 171 -16.50 9.13 -13.89
CA THR A 171 -17.31 8.05 -13.29
C THR A 171 -18.37 7.47 -14.24
N ALA A 172 -18.63 8.11 -15.38
CA ALA A 172 -19.49 7.60 -16.46
C ALA A 172 -18.77 6.68 -17.47
N GLY A 173 -17.44 6.50 -17.36
CA GLY A 173 -16.66 5.58 -18.18
C GLY A 173 -16.05 6.19 -19.44
N SER A 174 -16.26 7.48 -19.66
CA SER A 174 -15.66 8.20 -20.78
C SER A 174 -14.25 8.63 -20.41
N LEU A 175 -13.29 8.29 -21.28
CA LEU A 175 -11.95 8.85 -21.23
C LEU A 175 -12.04 10.38 -21.39
N ILE A 176 -11.45 11.11 -20.45
CA ILE A 176 -11.30 12.57 -20.56
C ILE A 176 -10.18 12.82 -21.56
N THR A 177 -10.54 12.99 -22.83
CA THR A 177 -9.58 12.97 -23.93
C THR A 177 -8.58 14.12 -23.86
N THR A 178 -9.00 15.26 -23.30
CA THR A 178 -8.18 16.46 -23.07
C THR A 178 -7.11 16.26 -22.00
N TRP A 179 -7.32 15.34 -21.05
CA TRP A 179 -6.36 15.05 -19.98
C TRP A 179 -5.36 13.99 -20.46
N ASN A 180 -4.32 14.41 -21.20
CA ASN A 180 -3.33 13.48 -21.76
C ASN A 180 -1.89 13.88 -21.42
N PRO A 181 -1.40 13.56 -20.19
CA PRO A 181 -0.02 13.83 -19.82
C PRO A 181 0.99 13.07 -20.67
N ASN A 182 0.65 11.85 -21.12
CA ASN A 182 1.47 11.05 -22.03
C ASN A 182 2.89 10.76 -21.49
N ALA A 183 3.00 10.02 -20.39
CA ALA A 183 4.30 9.62 -19.84
C ALA A 183 4.93 8.50 -20.68
N ASP A 184 6.25 8.55 -20.87
CA ASP A 184 7.00 7.58 -21.69
C ASP A 184 7.46 6.34 -20.89
N GLY A 185 7.25 6.31 -19.58
CA GLY A 185 7.62 5.20 -18.70
C GLY A 185 6.56 4.89 -17.65
N ILE A 186 6.72 3.77 -16.95
CA ILE A 186 5.74 3.25 -15.98
C ILE A 186 5.48 4.28 -14.87
N VAL A 187 4.21 4.48 -14.55
CA VAL A 187 3.78 5.16 -13.32
C VAL A 187 3.55 4.12 -12.24
N LYS A 188 4.22 4.31 -11.10
CA LYS A 188 4.18 3.38 -9.96
C LYS A 188 3.16 3.82 -8.92
N ASP A 189 3.08 5.12 -8.69
CA ASP A 189 2.24 5.70 -7.64
C ASP A 189 1.75 7.11 -8.04
N LEU A 190 0.61 7.53 -7.49
CA LEU A 190 0.03 8.85 -7.68
C LEU A 190 -0.79 9.28 -6.45
N VAL A 191 -0.86 10.58 -6.20
CA VAL A 191 -1.73 11.19 -5.19
C VAL A 191 -2.36 12.46 -5.73
N VAL A 192 -3.49 12.86 -5.15
CA VAL A 192 -4.18 14.11 -5.49
C VAL A 192 -4.08 15.09 -4.34
N ASP A 193 -3.62 16.29 -4.62
CA ASP A 193 -3.88 17.44 -3.79
C ASP A 193 -5.26 18.02 -4.16
N ALA A 194 -6.27 17.62 -3.40
CA ALA A 194 -7.62 18.13 -3.53
C ALA A 194 -7.82 19.51 -2.87
N THR A 195 -6.83 20.02 -2.12
CA THR A 195 -6.91 21.33 -1.45
C THR A 195 -6.52 22.47 -2.39
N SER A 196 -5.73 22.18 -3.43
CA SER A 196 -5.42 23.10 -4.53
C SER A 196 -6.62 23.33 -5.46
N THR A 197 -6.72 24.54 -6.03
CA THR A 197 -7.73 24.89 -7.06
C THR A 197 -7.05 25.48 -8.30
N PRO A 198 -7.03 24.76 -9.45
CA PRO A 198 -7.52 23.39 -9.66
C PRO A 198 -6.76 22.35 -8.81
N SER A 199 -7.36 21.18 -8.59
CA SER A 199 -6.67 20.07 -7.91
C SER A 199 -5.44 19.65 -8.71
N VAL A 200 -4.38 19.22 -8.01
CA VAL A 200 -3.11 18.83 -8.63
C VAL A 200 -2.88 17.34 -8.42
N ILE A 201 -2.47 16.64 -9.48
CA ILE A 201 -2.18 15.21 -9.48
C ILE A 201 -0.67 15.06 -9.57
N TYR A 202 -0.05 14.56 -8.50
CA TYR A 202 1.37 14.21 -8.46
C TYR A 202 1.53 12.73 -8.75
N PHE A 203 2.52 12.38 -9.57
CA PHE A 203 2.78 11.00 -9.94
C PHE A 203 4.26 10.74 -10.10
N VAL A 204 4.66 9.50 -9.83
CA VAL A 204 6.05 9.06 -9.81
C VAL A 204 6.25 7.72 -10.52
N GLY A 205 7.48 7.46 -10.97
CA GLY A 205 7.84 6.17 -11.54
C GLY A 205 9.13 6.20 -12.35
N GLU A 206 9.06 5.65 -13.56
CA GLU A 206 10.20 5.35 -14.44
C GLU A 206 10.13 6.07 -15.79
N PHE A 207 9.40 7.19 -15.88
CA PHE A 207 9.34 8.04 -17.08
C PHE A 207 10.48 9.08 -17.11
N THR A 208 10.87 9.52 -18.31
CA THR A 208 11.78 10.65 -18.53
C THR A 208 11.11 11.83 -19.23
N ASN A 209 9.92 11.62 -19.80
CA ASN A 209 9.14 12.66 -20.47
C ASN A 209 7.66 12.59 -20.08
N ILE A 210 7.03 13.77 -20.10
CA ILE A 210 5.58 13.96 -20.08
C ILE A 210 5.23 14.75 -21.33
N GLY A 211 4.60 14.08 -22.29
CA GLY A 211 4.43 14.60 -23.65
C GLY A 211 5.80 14.79 -24.31
N THR A 212 6.08 16.02 -24.77
CA THR A 212 7.38 16.41 -25.33
C THR A 212 8.29 17.09 -24.31
N THR A 213 7.83 17.24 -23.06
CA THR A 213 8.57 17.94 -22.00
C THR A 213 9.34 16.94 -21.16
N ILE A 214 10.64 17.16 -21.01
CA ILE A 214 11.48 16.36 -20.12
C ILE A 214 10.99 16.54 -18.69
N ARG A 215 10.65 15.42 -18.06
CA ARG A 215 10.20 15.30 -16.68
C ARG A 215 10.70 13.97 -16.18
N ASN A 216 11.79 14.01 -15.42
CA ASN A 216 12.39 12.78 -14.95
C ASN A 216 11.71 12.32 -13.67
N ARG A 217 11.03 11.17 -13.76
CA ARG A 217 10.63 10.26 -12.66
C ARG A 217 9.57 10.79 -11.68
N ALA A 218 9.34 12.10 -11.66
CA ALA A 218 8.28 12.76 -10.90
C ALA A 218 7.77 13.97 -11.68
N ALA A 219 6.45 14.14 -11.74
CA ALA A 219 5.79 15.30 -12.33
C ALA A 219 4.41 15.48 -11.72
N SER A 220 3.80 16.62 -12.02
CA SER A 220 2.40 16.84 -11.70
C SER A 220 1.66 17.56 -12.81
N VAL A 221 0.38 17.29 -12.89
CA VAL A 221 -0.56 17.93 -13.81
C VAL A 221 -1.76 18.43 -13.01
N ASP A 222 -2.40 19.50 -13.47
CA ASP A 222 -3.69 19.89 -12.88
C ASP A 222 -4.81 18.92 -13.30
N SER A 223 -5.99 19.11 -12.71
CA SER A 223 -7.19 18.35 -13.05
C SER A 223 -7.67 18.55 -14.51
N GLY A 224 -7.15 19.55 -15.23
CA GLY A 224 -7.37 19.77 -16.66
C GLY A 224 -6.38 19.02 -17.56
N GLY A 225 -5.29 18.51 -17.01
CA GLY A 225 -4.22 17.78 -17.72
C GLY A 225 -3.05 18.67 -18.11
N THR A 226 -3.04 19.93 -17.66
CA THR A 226 -1.93 20.85 -17.91
C THR A 226 -0.76 20.45 -17.04
N LEU A 227 0.39 20.20 -17.67
CA LEU A 227 1.65 19.99 -16.96
C LEU A 227 1.99 21.23 -16.14
N THR A 228 2.07 21.08 -14.82
CA THR A 228 2.44 22.19 -13.92
C THR A 228 3.93 22.48 -14.03
N SER A 229 4.42 23.54 -13.38
CA SER A 229 5.85 23.81 -13.25
C SER A 229 6.60 22.83 -12.32
N TRP A 230 5.90 21.95 -11.61
CA TRP A 230 6.49 21.01 -10.65
C TRP A 230 7.28 19.89 -11.34
N ASN A 231 8.60 20.04 -11.36
CA ASN A 231 9.59 19.16 -11.96
C ASN A 231 10.75 18.90 -10.97
N PRO A 232 10.63 17.87 -10.12
CA PRO A 232 11.73 17.43 -9.27
C PRO A 232 12.95 16.93 -10.05
N ALA A 233 12.78 16.49 -11.30
CA ALA A 233 13.87 16.02 -12.16
C ALA A 233 14.83 15.01 -11.48
N ALA A 234 14.27 13.99 -10.82
CA ALA A 234 15.06 12.97 -10.15
C ALA A 234 15.82 12.09 -11.18
N ASN A 235 17.10 11.80 -10.92
CA ASN A 235 17.93 11.02 -11.87
C ASN A 235 17.73 9.49 -11.80
N GLY A 236 16.95 9.00 -10.84
CA GLY A 236 16.65 7.58 -10.62
C GLY A 236 15.16 7.35 -10.34
N ALA A 237 14.72 6.09 -10.38
CA ALA A 237 13.32 5.73 -10.17
C ALA A 237 12.78 6.29 -8.85
N VAL A 238 11.56 6.83 -8.87
CA VAL A 238 10.83 7.23 -7.68
C VAL A 238 9.69 6.23 -7.50
N ASN A 239 9.66 5.54 -6.37
CA ASN A 239 8.79 4.39 -6.14
C ASN A 239 7.55 4.75 -5.32
N ALA A 240 7.66 5.73 -4.42
CA ALA A 240 6.58 6.13 -3.52
C ALA A 240 6.55 7.65 -3.40
N LEU A 241 5.34 8.19 -3.19
CA LEU A 241 5.17 9.58 -2.78
C LEU A 241 4.16 9.71 -1.63
N ALA A 242 4.30 10.79 -0.87
CA ALA A 242 3.31 11.21 0.11
C ALA A 242 3.16 12.73 0.07
N ILE A 243 1.96 13.22 0.37
CA ILE A 243 1.67 14.65 0.47
C ILE A 243 1.18 15.00 1.87
N ASN A 244 1.72 16.08 2.44
CA ASN A 244 1.25 16.64 3.71
C ASN A 244 1.52 18.14 3.75
N ASN A 245 0.52 18.94 4.16
CA ASN A 245 0.65 20.39 4.38
C ASN A 245 1.35 21.15 3.25
N GLY A 246 1.01 20.84 1.99
CA GLY A 246 1.58 21.50 0.82
C GLY A 246 3.02 21.06 0.47
N LEU A 247 3.54 20.01 1.11
CA LEU A 247 4.82 19.38 0.77
C LEU A 247 4.58 18.01 0.15
N VAL A 248 5.36 17.71 -0.89
CA VAL A 248 5.40 16.40 -1.57
C VAL A 248 6.74 15.75 -1.26
N TYR A 249 6.69 14.59 -0.60
CA TYR A 249 7.83 13.77 -0.24
C TYR A 249 8.01 12.65 -1.25
N LEU A 250 9.25 12.44 -1.70
CA LEU A 250 9.61 11.44 -2.70
C LEU A 250 10.55 10.41 -2.10
N GLY A 251 10.28 9.13 -2.38
CA GLY A 251 11.12 7.99 -2.00
C GLY A 251 11.50 7.16 -3.21
N GLY A 252 12.79 6.84 -3.38
CA GLY A 252 13.23 6.04 -4.52
C GLY A 252 14.71 5.68 -4.52
N LEU A 253 15.27 5.60 -5.74
CA LEU A 253 16.64 5.19 -6.10
C LEU A 253 17.44 6.33 -6.77
N PHE A 254 17.09 7.59 -6.53
CA PHE A 254 17.75 8.75 -7.13
C PHE A 254 18.89 9.27 -6.25
N THR A 255 19.90 9.90 -6.86
CA THR A 255 21.03 10.55 -6.16
C THR A 255 21.05 12.06 -6.35
N THR A 256 20.33 12.57 -7.35
CA THR A 256 20.14 14.00 -7.58
C THR A 256 18.71 14.32 -8.00
N VAL A 257 18.31 15.55 -7.71
CA VAL A 257 17.06 16.19 -8.13
C VAL A 257 17.35 17.61 -8.62
N SER A 258 16.33 18.34 -9.07
CA SER A 258 16.40 19.74 -9.52
C SER A 258 17.57 19.98 -10.49
N SER A 259 17.81 19.02 -11.40
CA SER A 259 18.90 19.07 -12.38
C SER A 259 20.31 19.26 -11.79
N GLY A 260 20.60 18.62 -10.65
CA GLY A 260 21.96 18.54 -10.09
C GLY A 260 22.07 18.81 -8.60
N SER A 261 20.98 19.18 -7.93
CA SER A 261 20.94 19.25 -6.48
C SER A 261 21.06 17.85 -5.88
N SER A 262 22.09 17.62 -5.07
CA SER A 262 22.28 16.34 -4.38
C SER A 262 21.11 16.07 -3.43
N ARG A 263 20.41 14.97 -3.69
CA ARG A 263 19.36 14.39 -2.85
C ARG A 263 19.40 12.89 -3.09
N THR A 264 19.84 12.14 -2.11
CA THR A 264 19.91 10.68 -2.24
C THR A 264 18.68 10.04 -1.62
N ASN A 265 17.93 9.31 -2.46
CA ASN A 265 16.73 8.51 -2.22
C ASN A 265 15.52 9.23 -1.62
N LEU A 266 15.71 10.41 -1.04
CA LEU A 266 14.69 11.22 -0.37
C LEU A 266 14.81 12.68 -0.77
N ALA A 267 13.67 13.28 -1.10
CA ALA A 267 13.55 14.72 -1.33
C ALA A 267 12.15 15.21 -0.98
N ALA A 268 12.04 16.46 -0.56
CA ALA A 268 10.77 17.14 -0.38
C ALA A 268 10.70 18.38 -1.26
N PHE A 269 9.51 18.62 -1.81
CA PHE A 269 9.22 19.74 -2.69
C PHE A 269 7.95 20.44 -2.24
N ASN A 270 7.94 21.76 -2.39
CA ASN A 270 6.70 22.53 -2.26
C ASN A 270 5.77 22.18 -3.43
N SER A 271 4.54 21.80 -3.09
CA SER A 271 3.48 21.38 -4.01
C SER A 271 3.18 22.41 -5.10
N GLY A 272 3.27 23.73 -4.82
CA GLY A 272 2.83 24.79 -5.74
C GLY A 272 3.90 25.46 -6.62
N ASN A 273 5.21 25.36 -6.30
CA ASN A 273 6.23 26.19 -6.96
C ASN A 273 7.52 25.44 -7.35
N ASN A 274 7.52 24.10 -7.26
CA ASN A 274 8.68 23.26 -7.53
C ASN A 274 9.91 23.53 -6.65
N ALA A 275 9.81 24.40 -5.64
CA ALA A 275 10.95 24.72 -4.81
C ALA A 275 11.30 23.48 -3.98
N ILE A 276 12.51 22.97 -4.20
CA ILE A 276 13.13 22.00 -3.32
C ILE A 276 13.14 22.59 -1.91
N VAL A 277 12.66 21.83 -0.93
CA VAL A 277 12.75 22.24 0.47
C VAL A 277 14.21 22.08 0.87
N ALA A 278 14.95 23.19 0.86
CA ALA A 278 16.40 23.17 1.04
C ALA A 278 16.81 22.55 2.39
N THR A 279 16.03 22.83 3.44
CA THR A 279 16.22 22.30 4.79
C THR A 279 15.91 20.81 4.88
N TRP A 280 15.03 20.30 4.01
CA TRP A 280 14.68 18.88 3.92
C TRP A 280 15.64 18.15 2.99
N ASN A 281 16.84 17.89 3.52
CA ASN A 281 17.88 17.12 2.86
C ASN A 281 18.43 16.04 3.80
N PRO A 282 17.65 15.00 4.09
CA PRO A 282 18.13 13.93 4.94
C PRO A 282 19.25 13.12 4.27
N SER A 283 19.42 13.19 2.95
CA SER A 283 20.52 12.54 2.23
C SER A 283 20.74 11.08 2.66
N ALA A 284 19.84 10.16 2.28
CA ALA A 284 19.99 8.74 2.58
C ALA A 284 21.06 8.13 1.66
N ASN A 285 22.32 8.16 2.09
CA ASN A 285 23.49 7.82 1.30
C ASN A 285 24.03 6.41 1.57
N SER A 286 23.46 5.37 0.97
CA SER A 286 24.27 4.18 0.74
C SER A 286 23.88 3.38 -0.48
N MET A 287 24.89 2.74 -1.06
CA MET A 287 24.80 1.77 -2.13
C MET A 287 23.76 0.68 -1.78
N ASP A 288 22.86 0.46 -2.75
CA ASP A 288 22.12 -0.79 -3.03
C ASP A 288 20.67 -0.98 -2.55
N GLY A 289 19.97 0.03 -2.03
CA GLY A 289 18.56 -0.20 -1.65
C GLY A 289 17.57 0.96 -1.85
N PRO A 290 16.33 0.65 -2.31
CA PRO A 290 15.27 1.64 -2.48
C PRO A 290 14.67 2.07 -1.13
N VAL A 291 14.25 3.34 -1.05
CA VAL A 291 13.12 3.71 -0.18
C VAL A 291 11.86 3.07 -0.77
N ASN A 292 11.23 2.20 0.02
CA ASN A 292 10.06 1.44 -0.40
C ASN A 292 8.76 2.05 0.11
N THR A 293 8.81 2.68 1.28
CA THR A 293 7.62 3.25 1.92
C THR A 293 7.96 4.57 2.60
N ILE A 294 7.04 5.53 2.47
CA ILE A 294 7.05 6.81 3.17
C ILE A 294 5.68 6.95 3.82
N ALA A 295 5.67 7.31 5.10
CA ALA A 295 4.47 7.67 5.83
C ALA A 295 4.71 9.01 6.54
N VAL A 296 3.68 9.86 6.61
CA VAL A 296 3.80 11.23 7.15
C VAL A 296 2.64 11.54 8.08
N ASN A 297 2.95 12.20 9.20
CA ASN A 297 1.97 12.78 10.10
C ASN A 297 2.46 14.16 10.61
N THR A 298 1.83 14.68 11.66
CA THR A 298 2.20 15.96 12.28
C THR A 298 3.57 15.96 12.95
N ASN A 299 4.12 14.79 13.30
CA ASN A 299 5.39 14.65 14.01
C ASN A 299 6.60 14.50 13.07
N GLY A 300 6.36 14.23 11.78
CA GLY A 300 7.44 14.10 10.81
C GLY A 300 7.14 13.09 9.71
N VAL A 301 8.21 12.78 8.98
CA VAL A 301 8.24 11.84 7.86
C VAL A 301 8.99 10.60 8.31
N TYR A 302 8.32 9.46 8.26
CA TYR A 302 8.87 8.16 8.59
C TYR A 302 9.22 7.44 7.30
N VAL A 303 10.45 6.98 7.22
CA VAL A 303 10.98 6.36 6.00
C VAL A 303 11.46 4.95 6.32
N GLY A 304 10.93 4.00 5.55
CA GLY A 304 11.34 2.59 5.57
C GLY A 304 11.90 2.16 4.22
N GLY A 305 12.99 1.41 4.24
CA GLY A 305 13.60 0.89 3.03
C GLY A 305 14.86 0.09 3.29
N LEU A 306 15.68 -0.05 2.25
CA LEU A 306 17.01 -0.65 2.33
C LEU A 306 18.05 0.47 2.21
N PHE A 307 18.63 0.92 3.32
CA PHE A 307 19.69 1.94 3.34
C PHE A 307 20.55 1.75 4.60
N ASN A 308 21.81 2.21 4.59
CA ASN A 308 22.73 2.04 5.72
C ASN A 308 23.44 3.33 6.19
N VAL A 309 23.22 4.46 5.51
CA VAL A 309 23.61 5.79 5.97
C VAL A 309 22.50 6.79 5.61
N ILE A 310 22.23 7.74 6.51
CA ILE A 310 21.38 8.90 6.24
C ILE A 310 21.88 10.10 7.03
N GLY A 311 21.95 11.26 6.41
CA GLY A 311 22.40 12.50 7.06
C GLY A 311 23.88 12.57 7.38
N GLY A 312 24.69 11.70 6.74
CA GLY A 312 26.08 11.48 7.16
C GLY A 312 26.22 10.61 8.42
N LEU A 313 25.11 10.08 8.96
CA LEU A 313 25.10 9.14 10.08
C LEU A 313 24.97 7.71 9.56
N SER A 314 25.81 6.81 10.06
CA SER A 314 25.67 5.36 9.82
C SER A 314 24.40 4.85 10.50
N ARG A 315 23.29 4.96 9.80
CA ARG A 315 21.93 4.73 10.28
C ARG A 315 21.17 3.96 9.21
N SER A 316 20.62 2.82 9.60
CA SER A 316 20.10 1.84 8.64
C SER A 316 18.59 1.73 8.64
N ASN A 317 18.01 1.56 7.45
CA ASN A 317 16.67 1.07 7.09
C ASN A 317 15.42 1.74 7.70
N LEU A 318 15.55 2.55 8.75
CA LEU A 318 14.49 3.29 9.41
C LEU A 318 15.00 4.64 9.93
N VAL A 319 14.21 5.68 9.71
CA VAL A 319 14.49 7.03 10.17
C VAL A 319 13.21 7.84 10.31
N ARG A 320 13.22 8.77 11.27
CA ARG A 320 12.29 9.90 11.29
C ARG A 320 13.04 11.16 10.87
N VAL A 321 12.46 11.87 9.91
CA VAL A 321 12.92 13.19 9.49
C VAL A 321 11.85 14.19 9.91
N GLY A 322 12.25 15.23 10.63
CA GLY A 322 11.36 16.34 10.98
C GLY A 322 10.75 16.97 9.73
N LEU A 323 9.60 17.63 9.89
CA LEU A 323 9.00 18.39 8.78
C LEU A 323 9.90 19.54 8.33
N ASP A 324 10.77 20.02 9.21
CA ASP A 324 11.82 21.01 8.94
C ASP A 324 13.04 20.42 8.20
N GLY A 325 13.16 19.09 8.13
CA GLY A 325 14.25 18.38 7.47
C GLY A 325 15.39 17.94 8.36
N VAL A 326 15.32 18.27 9.66
CA VAL A 326 16.29 17.82 10.64
C VAL A 326 16.09 16.32 10.85
N ILE A 327 17.16 15.55 10.72
CA ILE A 327 17.13 14.14 11.08
C ILE A 327 17.00 14.04 12.58
N ASP A 328 16.03 13.25 13.01
CA ASP A 328 15.90 12.95 14.42
C ASP A 328 16.95 11.91 14.82
N ASP A 329 18.10 12.38 15.27
CA ASP A 329 19.23 11.55 15.70
C ASP A 329 18.90 10.68 16.92
N ALA A 330 17.91 11.09 17.72
CA ALA A 330 17.44 10.31 18.86
C ALA A 330 16.54 9.14 18.42
N PHE A 331 15.92 9.25 17.23
CA PHE A 331 15.12 8.19 16.66
C PHE A 331 15.96 6.92 16.51
N GLN A 332 15.35 5.75 16.65
CA GLN A 332 16.10 4.50 16.61
C GLN A 332 16.10 3.93 15.19
N ASP A 333 17.23 3.37 14.76
CA ASP A 333 17.38 2.80 13.41
C ASP A 333 17.07 1.30 13.40
N ALA A 334 17.00 0.71 12.20
CA ALA A 334 16.65 -0.68 11.99
C ALA A 334 17.79 -1.44 11.31
N ASN A 335 18.16 -2.61 11.83
CA ASN A 335 19.28 -3.36 11.27
C ASN A 335 18.99 -4.12 9.96
N ALA A 336 17.74 -4.13 9.50
CA ALA A 336 17.35 -4.71 8.22
C ALA A 336 16.18 -3.95 7.60
N GLN A 337 15.88 -4.30 6.34
CA GLN A 337 14.85 -3.65 5.53
C GLN A 337 13.51 -3.50 6.28
N VAL A 338 12.98 -2.28 6.25
CA VAL A 338 11.61 -1.96 6.65
C VAL A 338 10.73 -1.96 5.41
N SER A 339 9.72 -2.83 5.39
CA SER A 339 8.80 -2.99 4.26
C SER A 339 7.45 -2.33 4.49
N SER A 340 7.05 -2.16 5.75
CA SER A 340 5.77 -1.56 6.12
C SER A 340 5.91 -0.64 7.32
N LEU A 341 5.21 0.48 7.26
CA LEU A 341 5.03 1.43 8.34
C LEU A 341 3.54 1.62 8.60
N SER A 342 3.16 1.70 9.86
CA SER A 342 1.86 2.18 10.29
C SER A 342 2.05 3.13 11.48
N LEU A 343 1.20 4.14 11.60
CA LEU A 343 1.40 5.22 12.56
C LEU A 343 0.09 5.74 13.12
N ASP A 344 0.14 6.22 14.36
CA ASP A 344 -0.86 7.11 14.95
C ASP A 344 -0.21 8.47 15.29
N ALA A 345 -0.87 9.24 16.16
CA ALA A 345 -0.38 10.53 16.63
C ALA A 345 0.83 10.41 17.58
N ASP A 346 1.06 9.26 18.22
CA ASP A 346 2.02 9.10 19.32
C ASP A 346 3.11 8.06 19.01
N ARG A 347 2.94 7.21 18.00
CA ARG A 347 3.79 6.06 17.74
C ARG A 347 3.93 5.78 16.25
N VAL A 348 5.06 5.19 15.91
CA VAL A 348 5.24 4.47 14.66
C VAL A 348 5.49 3.00 14.95
N TYR A 349 4.92 2.16 14.09
CA TYR A 349 5.04 0.72 14.11
C TYR A 349 5.76 0.27 12.85
N VAL A 350 6.72 -0.62 13.05
CA VAL A 350 7.73 -0.97 12.05
C VAL A 350 7.64 -2.47 11.78
N GLY A 351 7.49 -2.84 10.51
CA GLY A 351 7.46 -4.22 10.04
C GLY A 351 8.52 -4.45 8.98
N GLY A 352 9.23 -5.57 9.08
CA GLY A 352 10.23 -5.94 8.09
C GLY A 352 10.56 -7.43 8.05
N PRO A 353 10.99 -7.96 6.89
CA PRO A 353 11.18 -9.39 6.70
C PRO A 353 12.39 -9.98 7.44
N GLN A 354 13.40 -9.15 7.71
CA GLN A 354 14.68 -9.57 8.31
C GLN A 354 15.09 -8.75 9.54
N LEU A 355 14.23 -7.84 10.03
CA LEU A 355 14.50 -6.98 11.19
C LEU A 355 14.78 -7.80 12.45
N THR A 356 15.94 -7.64 13.10
CA THR A 356 16.26 -8.29 14.39
C THR A 356 16.68 -7.32 15.50
N SER A 357 16.91 -6.04 15.18
CA SER A 357 17.14 -5.01 16.20
C SER A 357 16.64 -3.63 15.79
N ILE A 358 16.29 -2.85 16.80
CA ILE A 358 16.08 -1.41 16.72
C ILE A 358 17.09 -0.73 17.64
N GLY A 359 17.98 0.08 17.06
CA GLY A 359 19.20 0.52 17.73
C GLY A 359 20.00 -0.68 18.29
N ALA A 360 20.49 -0.55 19.51
CA ALA A 360 21.21 -1.63 20.21
C ALA A 360 20.29 -2.71 20.82
N THR A 361 18.96 -2.55 20.72
CA THR A 361 18.01 -3.43 21.39
C THR A 361 17.43 -4.45 20.42
N THR A 362 17.46 -5.72 20.81
CA THR A 362 16.82 -6.79 20.04
C THR A 362 15.32 -6.54 19.89
N ARG A 363 14.86 -6.53 18.64
CA ARG A 363 13.48 -6.38 18.20
C ARG A 363 13.30 -7.23 16.95
N ASN A 364 12.71 -8.41 17.13
CA ASN A 364 12.52 -9.31 16.01
C ASN A 364 11.25 -8.93 15.24
N ARG A 365 11.45 -8.46 14.00
CA ARG A 365 10.46 -8.30 12.91
C ARG A 365 9.42 -7.21 13.12
N LEU A 366 9.21 -6.82 14.37
CA LEU A 366 8.27 -5.81 14.84
C LEU A 366 8.92 -4.94 15.91
N ALA A 367 8.64 -3.64 15.81
CA ALA A 367 8.93 -2.69 16.87
C ALA A 367 7.93 -1.53 16.84
N SER A 368 7.84 -0.83 17.97
CA SER A 368 7.17 0.46 18.06
C SER A 368 8.14 1.47 18.66
N ILE A 369 8.14 2.67 18.10
CA ILE A 369 8.94 3.79 18.59
C ILE A 369 7.97 4.92 18.88
N ASN A 370 8.11 5.53 20.05
CA ASN A 370 7.29 6.67 20.46
C ASN A 370 7.60 7.92 19.62
N SER A 371 6.69 8.88 19.64
CA SER A 371 6.86 10.20 19.04
C SER A 371 7.97 11.03 19.72
N ASP A 372 8.43 10.66 20.91
CA ASP A 372 9.62 11.24 21.56
C ASP A 372 10.93 10.52 21.16
N ALA A 373 10.89 9.68 20.12
CA ALA A 373 12.01 8.89 19.59
C ALA A 373 12.49 7.74 20.50
N THR A 374 11.91 7.56 21.68
CA THR A 374 12.29 6.45 22.56
C THR A 374 11.76 5.11 22.03
N LEU A 375 12.63 4.08 22.02
CA LEU A 375 12.18 2.72 21.83
C LEU A 375 11.37 2.31 23.06
N ASN A 376 10.05 2.20 22.88
CA ASN A 376 9.18 1.78 23.95
C ASN A 376 9.31 0.27 24.23
N THR A 377 8.65 -0.18 25.27
CA THR A 377 8.69 -1.59 25.72
C THR A 377 7.89 -2.52 24.82
N TRP A 378 7.21 -2.01 23.80
CA TRP A 378 6.45 -2.82 22.85
C TRP A 378 7.42 -3.69 22.05
N ASN A 379 7.48 -4.97 22.41
CA ASN A 379 8.35 -5.97 21.79
C ASN A 379 7.58 -7.27 21.56
N PRO A 380 6.88 -7.37 20.41
CA PRO A 380 6.09 -8.55 20.12
C PRO A 380 6.96 -9.72 19.71
N ASN A 381 8.19 -9.49 19.24
CA ASN A 381 9.18 -10.53 18.98
C ASN A 381 8.68 -11.63 18.01
N ALA A 382 8.37 -11.26 16.76
CA ALA A 382 7.92 -12.22 15.76
C ALA A 382 9.08 -13.10 15.26
N ASN A 383 8.84 -14.39 15.04
CA ASN A 383 9.89 -15.33 14.61
C ASN A 383 10.08 -15.43 13.08
N GLY A 384 9.30 -14.68 12.29
CA GLY A 384 9.36 -14.67 10.82
C GLY A 384 8.95 -13.33 10.23
N SER A 385 8.95 -13.21 8.90
CA SER A 385 8.77 -11.91 8.24
C SER A 385 7.45 -11.24 8.62
N VAL A 386 7.48 -9.91 8.76
CA VAL A 386 6.27 -9.06 8.75
C VAL A 386 6.31 -8.22 7.50
N ASN A 387 5.27 -8.35 6.69
CA ASN A 387 5.17 -7.77 5.35
C ASN A 387 4.20 -6.58 5.33
N ALA A 388 3.16 -6.61 6.16
CA ALA A 388 2.13 -5.57 6.25
C ALA A 388 1.77 -5.23 7.70
N LEU A 389 1.40 -3.96 7.92
CA LEU A 389 0.92 -3.44 9.19
C LEU A 389 -0.34 -2.60 8.96
N ALA A 390 -1.33 -2.77 9.85
CA ALA A 390 -2.46 -1.85 9.97
C ALA A 390 -2.69 -1.50 11.44
N LEU A 391 -3.08 -0.25 11.67
CA LEU A 391 -3.43 0.25 13.00
C LEU A 391 -4.90 0.62 13.00
N ASP A 392 -5.63 0.06 13.96
CA ASP A 392 -6.99 0.50 14.26
C ASP A 392 -7.19 0.50 15.78
N SER A 393 -7.73 1.61 16.28
CA SER A 393 -8.17 1.77 17.68
C SER A 393 -7.11 1.36 18.73
N GLY A 394 -5.83 1.64 18.46
CA GLY A 394 -4.70 1.33 19.36
C GLY A 394 -4.19 -0.12 19.29
N VAL A 395 -4.76 -0.94 18.41
CA VAL A 395 -4.34 -2.33 18.17
C VAL A 395 -3.59 -2.42 16.85
N ILE A 396 -2.43 -3.08 16.88
CA ILE A 396 -1.63 -3.32 15.68
C ILE A 396 -1.87 -4.70 15.15
N TYR A 397 -2.29 -4.74 13.89
CA TYR A 397 -2.38 -5.93 13.10
C TYR A 397 -1.09 -6.09 12.31
N ALA A 398 -0.47 -7.26 12.44
CA ALA A 398 0.76 -7.61 11.74
C ALA A 398 0.52 -8.84 10.87
N GLY A 399 0.81 -8.72 9.57
CA GLY A 399 0.70 -9.78 8.58
C GLY A 399 2.05 -10.16 8.01
N GLY A 400 2.33 -11.46 7.82
CA GLY A 400 3.55 -11.91 7.17
C GLY A 400 3.75 -13.43 7.14
N ALA A 401 4.98 -13.90 7.37
CA ALA A 401 5.38 -15.32 7.33
C ALA A 401 5.72 -15.92 8.70
N PHE A 402 5.55 -15.16 9.80
CA PHE A 402 5.85 -15.62 11.15
C PHE A 402 4.93 -16.75 11.62
N THR A 403 5.37 -17.52 12.63
CA THR A 403 4.61 -18.58 13.30
C THR A 403 4.46 -18.34 14.81
N SER A 404 5.11 -17.31 15.36
CA SER A 404 4.93 -16.86 16.74
C SER A 404 5.10 -15.35 16.90
N ILE A 405 4.49 -14.81 17.97
CA ILE A 405 4.73 -13.49 18.55
C ILE A 405 5.09 -13.71 20.02
N GLY A 406 6.36 -13.51 20.36
CA GLY A 406 6.89 -13.82 21.68
C GLY A 406 6.86 -15.34 21.90
N THR A 407 6.34 -15.76 23.04
CA THR A 407 6.10 -17.18 23.34
C THR A 407 4.76 -17.68 22.80
N ASN A 408 3.91 -16.78 22.30
CA ASN A 408 2.59 -17.13 21.79
C ASN A 408 2.68 -17.61 20.35
N THR A 409 2.14 -18.81 20.08
CA THR A 409 1.95 -19.28 18.71
C THR A 409 0.98 -18.34 17.99
N ARG A 410 1.43 -17.74 16.90
CA ARG A 410 0.68 -16.80 16.06
C ARG A 410 1.12 -17.03 14.64
N ASN A 411 0.35 -17.82 13.89
CA ASN A 411 0.70 -18.11 12.51
C ASN A 411 0.24 -16.93 11.63
N ARG A 412 1.24 -16.23 11.07
CA ARG A 412 1.21 -15.28 9.94
C ARG A 412 0.34 -14.03 10.07
N LEU A 413 -0.50 -13.97 11.10
CA LEU A 413 -1.35 -12.85 11.44
C LEU A 413 -1.46 -12.73 12.96
N ALA A 414 -1.23 -11.54 13.50
CA ALA A 414 -1.33 -11.26 14.93
C ALA A 414 -1.91 -9.86 15.17
N ALA A 415 -2.68 -9.72 16.25
CA ALA A 415 -3.04 -8.43 16.81
C ALA A 415 -2.36 -8.24 18.14
N ILE A 416 -1.78 -7.08 18.28
CA ILE A 416 -0.79 -6.79 19.30
C ILE A 416 -1.28 -5.53 20.00
N ASP A 417 -1.46 -5.64 21.32
CA ASP A 417 -1.94 -4.52 22.12
C ASP A 417 -0.87 -3.43 22.22
N THR A 418 -1.23 -2.32 22.83
CA THR A 418 -0.32 -1.21 23.11
C THR A 418 0.86 -1.56 24.02
N ALA A 419 0.85 -2.71 24.71
CA ALA A 419 1.92 -3.19 25.58
C ALA A 419 2.92 -4.13 24.86
N GLY A 420 2.63 -4.54 23.63
CA GLY A 420 3.48 -5.42 22.83
C GLY A 420 3.20 -6.90 23.06
N GLY A 421 2.19 -7.22 23.85
CA GLY A 421 1.69 -8.56 23.98
C GLY A 421 0.90 -8.91 22.72
N ALA A 422 1.09 -10.13 22.21
CA ALA A 422 0.03 -10.73 21.42
C ALA A 422 -1.22 -10.70 22.31
N THR A 423 -2.25 -10.00 21.86
CA THR A 423 -3.52 -10.03 22.58
C THR A 423 -4.05 -11.45 22.59
N VAL A 424 -5.18 -11.68 23.25
CA VAL A 424 -5.94 -12.94 23.08
C VAL A 424 -6.24 -13.25 21.60
N TRP A 425 -6.01 -12.28 20.72
CA TRP A 425 -6.15 -12.38 19.29
C TRP A 425 -5.23 -13.36 18.59
N ASN A 426 -5.80 -14.48 18.13
CA ASN A 426 -5.09 -15.54 17.45
C ASN A 426 -5.90 -16.19 16.32
N PRO A 427 -5.82 -15.66 15.10
CA PRO A 427 -6.48 -16.21 13.93
C PRO A 427 -5.79 -17.46 13.41
N ASN A 428 -4.52 -17.66 13.77
CA ASN A 428 -3.73 -18.81 13.38
C ASN A 428 -3.60 -19.02 11.85
N ALA A 429 -3.50 -17.94 11.05
CA ALA A 429 -3.47 -17.98 9.59
C ALA A 429 -2.44 -18.99 9.01
N ASN A 430 -2.87 -19.78 8.04
CA ASN A 430 -2.07 -20.85 7.42
C ASN A 430 -1.48 -20.45 6.05
N GLY A 431 -1.63 -19.17 5.64
CA GLY A 431 -1.20 -18.51 4.40
C GLY A 431 -0.39 -17.23 4.69
N LEU A 432 0.54 -16.84 3.81
CA LEU A 432 1.28 -15.55 3.97
C LEU A 432 0.29 -14.39 3.95
N VAL A 433 0.45 -13.42 4.86
CA VAL A 433 -0.36 -12.19 4.85
C VAL A 433 0.49 -11.03 4.34
N ASN A 434 0.11 -10.47 3.18
CA ASN A 434 0.88 -9.45 2.47
C ASN A 434 0.21 -8.05 2.46
N ALA A 435 -1.02 -7.95 2.95
CA ALA A 435 -1.77 -6.70 3.07
C ALA A 435 -2.71 -6.80 4.28
N LEU A 436 -3.05 -5.65 4.88
CA LEU A 436 -3.96 -5.50 6.00
C LEU A 436 -4.85 -4.29 5.78
#